data_AF-A0A941MCC8-F1
#
_entry.id   AF-A0A941MCC8-F1
#
_cell.length_a   1.000
_cell.length_b   1.000
_cell.length_c   1.000
_cell.angle_alpha   90.00
_cell.angle_beta   90.00
_cell.angle_gamma   90.00
#
_symmetry.space_group_name_H-M   'P 1'
#
loop_
_entity.id
_entity.type
_entity.pdbx_description
1 polymer ?
#
loop_
_entity_poly.entity_id
_entity_poly.type
_entity_poly.pdbx_seq_one_letter_code
_entity_poly.pdbx_strand_id
1 'polypeptide(L)'
;MSVPARTLAGVHMIQLARSQWLMIDDHYKPRFLIVEEPVVLKETWETHVKHVIRWWHISPKERTVQAVCDGLIAAEAWCRDADAQERAKKAELSASLDIRKSTMANDAHR
;
A
#
# COMPACT_ATOMS: atom_id res chain seq x y z
N MET A 1 14.00 7.99 -31.09
CA MET A 1 14.46 7.25 -29.90
C MET A 1 13.33 7.24 -28.90
N SER A 2 12.63 6.09 -28.78
CA SER A 2 11.51 5.92 -27.84
C SER A 2 12.08 5.54 -26.48
N VAL A 3 11.90 6.39 -25.47
CA VAL A 3 12.21 6.04 -24.08
C VAL A 3 11.17 5.01 -23.66
N PRO A 4 11.55 3.77 -23.28
CA PRO A 4 10.57 2.79 -22.86
C PRO A 4 9.88 3.33 -21.61
N ALA A 5 8.55 3.45 -21.67
CA ALA A 5 7.72 3.67 -20.51
C ALA A 5 7.92 2.46 -19.58
N ARG A 6 8.88 2.55 -18.66
CA ARG A 6 8.93 1.69 -17.49
C ARG A 6 7.63 1.99 -16.74
N THR A 7 6.65 1.11 -16.88
CA THR A 7 5.54 1.02 -15.95
C THR A 7 6.15 1.06 -14.56
N LEU A 8 5.79 2.06 -13.76
CA LEU A 8 6.10 2.13 -12.32
C LEU A 8 5.28 1.04 -11.62
N ALA A 9 5.53 -0.23 -11.98
CA ALA A 9 5.06 -1.36 -11.22
C ALA A 9 5.74 -1.23 -9.86
N GLY A 10 4.94 -0.88 -8.86
CA GLY A 10 5.38 -0.88 -7.48
C GLY A 10 5.44 0.46 -6.76
N VAL A 11 4.65 1.45 -7.21
CA VAL A 11 4.51 2.74 -6.53
C VAL A 11 3.04 3.04 -6.33
N HIS A 12 2.65 3.31 -5.09
CA HIS A 12 1.30 3.71 -4.72
C HIS A 12 1.24 5.21 -4.41
N MET A 13 0.08 5.81 -4.67
CA MET A 13 -0.19 7.21 -4.38
C MET A 13 -1.24 7.31 -3.27
N ILE A 14 -0.95 8.10 -2.25
CA ILE A 14 -1.87 8.37 -1.14
C ILE A 14 -2.08 9.86 -1.02
N GLN A 15 -3.34 10.30 -1.04
CA GLN A 15 -3.66 11.70 -0.77
C GLN A 15 -3.59 11.96 0.74
N LEU A 16 -2.64 12.80 1.16
CA LEU A 16 -2.48 13.18 2.57
C LEU A 16 -3.35 14.39 2.93
N ALA A 17 -3.54 15.30 1.98
CA ALA A 17 -4.37 16.49 2.12
C ALA A 17 -4.92 16.90 0.74
N ARG A 18 -5.84 17.88 0.72
CA ARG A 18 -6.55 18.34 -0.49
C ARG A 18 -5.64 18.58 -1.71
N SER A 19 -4.42 19.07 -1.48
CA SER A 19 -3.44 19.45 -2.50
C SER A 19 -2.08 18.77 -2.32
N GLN A 20 -2.04 17.62 -1.63
CA GLN A 20 -0.81 16.91 -1.31
C GLN A 20 -0.97 15.40 -1.48
N TRP A 21 -0.11 14.80 -2.29
CA TRP A 21 -0.09 13.37 -2.56
C TRP A 21 1.30 12.79 -2.31
N LEU A 22 1.35 11.76 -1.46
CA LEU A 22 2.58 11.04 -1.16
C LEU A 22 2.71 9.85 -2.10
N MET A 23 3.88 9.73 -2.71
CA MET A 23 4.26 8.55 -3.47
C MET A 23 5.07 7.62 -2.56
N ILE A 24 4.56 6.40 -2.36
CA ILE A 24 5.20 5.34 -1.60
C ILE A 24 5.56 4.19 -2.54
N ASP A 25 6.66 3.51 -2.29
CA ASP A 25 6.98 2.27 -2.99
C ASP A 25 6.28 1.04 -2.36
N ASP A 26 6.46 -0.13 -2.96
CA ASP A 26 5.96 -1.42 -2.47
C ASP A 26 6.45 -1.82 -1.07
N HIS A 27 7.49 -1.15 -0.57
CA HIS A 27 8.00 -1.36 0.79
C HIS A 27 7.51 -0.26 1.74
N TYR A 28 6.48 0.49 1.34
CA TYR A 28 5.90 1.60 2.08
C TYR A 28 6.91 2.72 2.38
N LYS A 29 7.98 2.84 1.59
CA LYS A 29 8.96 3.92 1.78
C LYS A 29 8.50 5.16 1.03
N PRO A 30 8.39 6.32 1.70
CA PRO A 30 8.07 7.57 1.04
C PRO A 30 9.20 7.94 0.08
N ARG A 31 8.85 8.28 -1.17
CA ARG A 31 9.81 8.65 -2.22
C ARG A 31 9.80 10.16 -2.43
N PHE A 32 8.64 10.71 -2.74
CA PHE A 32 8.46 12.13 -2.99
C PHE A 32 7.00 12.53 -2.77
N LEU A 33 6.81 13.82 -2.50
CA LEU A 33 5.51 14.45 -2.35
C LEU A 33 5.20 15.23 -3.63
N ILE A 34 3.97 15.09 -4.13
CA ILE A 34 3.41 15.96 -5.15
C ILE A 34 2.56 17.00 -4.43
N VAL A 35 2.84 18.28 -4.65
CA VAL A 35 2.12 19.40 -4.02
C VAL A 35 1.63 20.34 -5.10
N GLU A 36 0.40 20.84 -4.98
CA GLU A 36 -0.03 22.00 -5.77
C GLU A 36 0.46 23.29 -5.12
N GLU A 37 1.22 24.08 -5.89
CA GLU A 37 1.74 25.37 -5.44
C GLU A 37 1.37 26.48 -6.41
N PRO A 38 1.04 27.68 -5.90
CA PRO A 38 0.86 28.85 -6.74
C PRO A 38 2.21 29.29 -7.32
N VAL A 39 2.23 29.49 -8.63
CA VAL A 39 3.38 30.01 -9.37
C VAL A 39 2.95 31.28 -10.07
N VAL A 40 3.63 32.38 -9.74
CA VAL A 40 3.42 33.67 -10.38
C VAL A 40 4.28 33.75 -11.64
N LEU A 41 3.65 33.96 -12.79
CA LEU A 41 4.35 34.22 -14.05
C LEU A 41 4.90 35.65 -14.02
N LYS A 42 6.21 35.83 -14.21
CA LYS A 42 6.86 37.14 -14.10
C LYS A 42 6.44 38.09 -15.21
N GLU A 43 6.07 37.54 -16.37
CA GLU A 43 5.73 38.30 -17.57
C GLU A 43 4.30 38.85 -17.50
N THR A 44 3.36 38.09 -16.94
CA THR A 44 1.92 38.43 -16.93
C THR A 44 1.39 38.78 -15.53
N TRP A 45 2.17 38.56 -14.48
CA TRP A 45 1.75 38.65 -13.06
C TRP A 45 0.57 37.74 -12.68
N GLU A 46 0.20 36.82 -13.56
CA GLU A 46 -0.86 35.86 -13.29
C GLU A 46 -0.38 34.77 -12.34
N THR A 47 -1.27 34.35 -11.44
CA THR A 47 -1.03 33.20 -10.55
C THR A 47 -1.63 31.96 -11.17
N HIS A 48 -0.79 30.97 -11.43
CA HIS A 48 -1.18 29.65 -11.92
C HIS A 48 -0.94 28.60 -10.84
N VAL A 49 -1.73 27.52 -10.82
CA VAL A 49 -1.45 26.38 -9.94
C VAL A 49 -0.60 25.38 -10.72
N LYS A 50 0.52 24.94 -10.14
CA LYS A 50 1.37 23.89 -10.72
C LYS A 50 1.58 22.77 -9.72
N HIS A 51 1.66 21.54 -10.24
CA HIS A 51 2.11 20.39 -9.48
C HIS A 51 3.63 20.40 -9.41
N VAL A 52 4.17 20.38 -8.20
CA VAL A 52 5.61 20.38 -7.92
C VAL A 52 5.98 19.09 -7.21
N ILE A 53 7.07 18.45 -7.65
CA ILE A 53 7.65 17.30 -6.97
C ILE A 53 8.62 17.81 -5.91
N ARG A 54 8.33 17.51 -4.65
CA ARG A 54 9.24 17.76 -3.53
C ARG A 54 9.82 16.42 -3.05
N TRP A 55 11.14 16.28 -3.14
CA TRP A 55 11.84 15.11 -2.63
C TRP A 55 11.72 15.07 -1.12
N TRP A 56 11.25 13.94 -0.60
CA TRP A 56 10.97 13.80 0.82
C TRP A 56 12.28 13.80 1.61
N HIS A 57 12.47 14.82 2.45
CA HIS A 57 13.53 14.85 3.45
C HIS A 57 12.86 14.75 4.81
N ILE A 58 13.15 13.69 5.57
CA ILE A 58 12.59 13.50 6.92
C ILE A 58 13.05 14.66 7.79
N SER A 59 12.20 15.67 7.95
CA SER A 59 12.39 16.74 8.91
C SER A 59 11.77 16.28 10.24
N PRO A 60 12.41 16.53 11.39
CA PRO A 60 11.86 16.17 12.72
C PRO A 60 10.46 16.73 13.01
N LYS A 61 10.02 17.72 12.23
CA LYS A 61 8.72 18.39 12.37
C LYS A 61 7.57 17.71 11.61
N GLU A 62 7.82 16.72 10.76
CA GLU A 62 6.79 16.08 9.91
C GLU A 62 6.37 14.68 10.40
N ARG A 63 6.12 14.56 11.71
CA ARG A 63 5.71 13.32 12.40
C ARG A 63 4.43 12.69 11.84
N THR A 64 3.55 13.48 11.24
CA THR A 64 2.26 13.03 10.71
C THR A 64 2.43 12.02 9.56
N VAL A 65 3.45 12.21 8.70
CA VAL A 65 3.66 11.32 7.55
C VAL A 65 4.29 10.00 7.95
N GLN A 66 5.19 10.01 8.92
CA GLN A 66 5.72 8.79 9.53
C GLN A 66 4.57 7.97 10.15
N ALA A 67 3.68 8.61 10.90
CA ALA A 67 2.51 7.95 11.49
C ALA A 67 1.58 7.32 10.44
N VAL A 68 1.40 7.96 9.27
CA VAL A 68 0.64 7.39 8.16
C VAL A 68 1.35 6.17 7.57
N CYS A 69 2.67 6.24 7.35
CA CYS A 69 3.44 5.10 6.83
C CYS A 69 3.44 3.92 7.81
N ASP A 70 3.67 4.19 9.10
CA ASP A 70 3.63 3.17 10.15
C ASP A 70 2.23 2.52 10.25
N GLY A 71 1.17 3.33 10.12
CA GLY A 71 -0.20 2.84 10.07
C GLY A 71 -0.47 1.91 8.87
N LEU A 72 0.09 2.21 7.70
CA LEU A 72 -0.04 1.35 6.51
C LEU A 72 0.70 0.02 6.70
N ILE A 73 1.92 0.06 7.25
CA ILE A 73 2.70 -1.15 7.55
C ILE A 73 1.96 -2.03 8.57
N ALA A 74 1.39 -1.42 9.61
CA ALA A 74 0.60 -2.15 10.60
C ALA A 74 -0.67 -2.78 9.99
N ALA A 75 -1.36 -2.07 9.11
CA ALA A 75 -2.53 -2.61 8.41
C ALA A 75 -2.15 -3.77 7.46
N GLU A 76 -1.05 -3.66 6.72
CA GLU A 76 -0.55 -4.74 5.87
C GLU A 76 -0.20 -6.00 6.70
N ALA A 77 0.52 -5.81 7.81
CA ALA A 77 0.84 -6.90 8.73
C ALA A 77 -0.43 -7.59 9.25
N TRP A 78 -1.42 -6.82 9.69
CA TRP A 78 -2.69 -7.36 10.15
C TRP A 78 -3.45 -8.14 9.06
N CYS A 79 -3.51 -7.62 7.84
CA CYS A 79 -4.13 -8.33 6.72
C CYS A 79 -3.42 -9.66 6.42
N ARG A 80 -2.07 -9.67 6.43
CA ARG A 80 -1.29 -10.91 6.24
C ARG A 80 -1.59 -11.95 7.31
N ASP A 81 -1.67 -11.52 8.57
CA ASP A 81 -1.96 -12.41 9.70
C ASP A 81 -3.40 -12.96 9.61
N ALA A 82 -4.36 -12.13 9.23
CA ALA A 82 -5.75 -12.55 9.02
C ALA A 82 -5.86 -13.61 7.90
N ASP A 83 -5.18 -13.41 6.76
CA ASP A 83 -5.12 -14.38 5.68
C ASP A 83 -4.47 -15.70 6.12
N ALA A 84 -3.39 -15.62 6.90
CA ALA A 84 -2.71 -16.80 7.44
C ALA A 84 -3.63 -17.60 8.37
N GLN A 85 -4.37 -16.92 9.24
CA GLN A 85 -5.35 -17.55 10.13
C GLN A 85 -6.50 -18.19 9.35
N GLU A 86 -7.00 -17.54 8.30
CA GLU A 86 -8.05 -18.11 7.47
C GLU A 86 -7.57 -19.37 6.74
N ARG A 87 -6.35 -19.35 6.20
CA ARG A 87 -5.72 -20.53 5.59
C ARG A 87 -5.55 -21.67 6.58
N ALA A 88 -5.11 -21.37 7.81
CA ALA A 88 -4.97 -22.38 8.87
C ALA A 88 -6.33 -23.03 9.21
N LYS A 89 -7.39 -22.21 9.37
CA LYS A 89 -8.76 -22.72 9.62
C LYS A 89 -9.26 -23.60 8.47
N LYS A 90 -9.03 -23.20 7.22
CA LYS A 90 -9.39 -24.02 6.05
C LYS A 90 -8.62 -25.35 6.02
N ALA A 91 -7.34 -25.35 6.35
CA ALA A 91 -6.54 -26.56 6.42
C ALA A 91 -7.03 -27.51 7.53
N GLU A 92 -7.36 -26.99 8.70
CA GLU A 92 -7.92 -27.77 9.82
C GLU A 92 -9.28 -28.38 9.46
N LEU A 93 -10.17 -27.58 8.84
CA LEU A 93 -11.45 -28.06 8.32
C LEU A 93 -11.25 -29.17 7.28
N SER A 94 -10.34 -28.99 6.31
CA SER A 94 -10.02 -30.02 5.31
C SER A 94 -9.52 -31.32 5.95
N ALA A 95 -8.56 -31.22 6.89
CA ALA A 95 -8.03 -32.37 7.60
C ALA A 95 -9.12 -33.11 8.39
N SER A 96 -10.04 -32.37 9.03
CA SER A 96 -11.17 -32.96 9.77
C SER A 96 -12.16 -33.71 8.86
N LEU A 97 -12.37 -33.21 7.63
CA LEU A 97 -13.23 -33.84 6.63
C LEU A 97 -12.61 -35.11 6.06
N ASP A 98 -11.29 -35.12 5.83
CA ASP A 98 -10.56 -36.30 5.35
C ASP A 98 -10.54 -37.43 6.39
N ILE A 99 -10.42 -37.09 7.68
CA ILE A 99 -10.55 -38.05 8.78
C ILE A 99 -11.97 -38.65 8.80
N ARG A 100 -13.02 -37.84 8.69
CA ARG A 100 -14.40 -38.37 8.66
C ARG A 100 -14.67 -39.27 7.46
N LYS A 101 -14.17 -38.92 6.27
CA LYS A 101 -14.30 -39.74 5.06
C LYS A 101 -13.59 -41.09 5.20
N SER A 102 -12.38 -41.10 5.75
CA SER A 102 -11.62 -42.35 5.95
C SER A 102 -12.26 -43.26 7.00
N THR A 103 -12.82 -42.71 8.08
CA THR A 103 -13.58 -43.49 9.07
C THR A 103 -14.85 -44.10 8.45
N MET A 104 -15.63 -43.32 7.70
CA MET A 104 -16.85 -43.84 7.04
C MET A 104 -16.55 -44.89 5.97
N ALA A 105 -15.42 -44.76 5.26
CA ALA A 105 -14.99 -45.75 4.28
C ALA A 105 -14.57 -47.08 4.93
N ASN A 106 -13.94 -47.03 6.11
CA ASN A 106 -13.57 -48.23 6.87
C ASN A 106 -14.79 -48.93 7.49
N ASP A 107 -15.79 -48.18 7.94
CA ASP A 107 -17.03 -48.75 8.48
C ASP A 107 -17.94 -49.37 7.39
N ALA A 108 -17.84 -48.91 6.13
CA ALA A 108 -18.61 -49.44 5.00
C ALA A 108 -18.01 -50.71 4.35
N HIS A 109 -16.82 -51.14 4.79
CA HIS A 109 -16.13 -52.36 4.31
C HIS A 109 -16.11 -53.50 5.35
N ARG A 110 -16.91 -53.36 6.41
CA ARG A 110 -17.11 -54.36 7.45
C ARG A 110 -18.50 -54.97 7.35
#